data_AF-A0A7W1SQU0-F1
#
_entry.id   AF-A0A7W1SQU0-F1
#
_cell.length_a   1.000
_cell.length_b   1.000
_cell.length_c   1.000
_cell.angle_alpha   90.00
_cell.angle_beta   90.00
_cell.angle_gamma   90.00
#
_symmetry.space_group_name_H-M   'P 1'
#
loop_
_entity.id
_entity.type
_entity.pdbx_description
1 polymer ?
#
loop_
_entity_poly.entity_id
_entity_poly.type
_entity_poly.pdbx_seq_one_letter_code
_entity_poly.pdbx_strand_id
1 'polypeptide(L)'
;MSNLIFFDNKEMLKRKVNKWARKINPARKLKLWLKQKFGWLGVPVIIPYSGYGNHEKAFFIGCVSEDKGLAKPEQTHSKWENFIAMAKRFTSDEIPGVKVKATMLGMEQVSLTGHKGIFRFEFNFKNENISFPEDPWVNVKFELLDQVSEEQLKTEATGKILLLKPGDSSYGVISDIDDTILVSHSTNFIQKIRLMLFKNAYTRLPFEGVAGFYRALHKGYQGNCHNPIFYVSSSQWNLFDLLQDFCDIRRIPQGVM
;
A
#
# COMPACT_ATOMS: atom_id res chain seq x y z
N MET A 1 -53.91 -18.38 14.71
CA MET A 1 -52.64 -18.33 13.97
C MET A 1 -51.77 -17.25 14.59
N SER A 2 -50.46 -17.55 14.71
CA SER A 2 -49.31 -16.64 14.96
C SER A 2 -49.18 -15.91 16.32
N ASN A 3 -48.44 -16.55 17.24
CA ASN A 3 -47.58 -15.89 18.22
C ASN A 3 -46.12 -16.01 17.72
N LEU A 4 -45.49 -14.90 17.35
CA LEU A 4 -44.08 -14.81 16.97
C LEU A 4 -43.24 -14.52 18.21
N ILE A 5 -42.41 -15.50 18.58
CA ILE A 5 -41.40 -15.42 19.63
C ILE A 5 -40.16 -14.73 19.04
N PHE A 6 -39.83 -13.53 19.52
CA PHE A 6 -38.53 -12.91 19.29
C PHE A 6 -37.49 -13.59 20.18
N PHE A 7 -36.63 -14.43 19.60
CA PHE A 7 -35.45 -14.95 20.28
C PHE A 7 -34.31 -13.91 20.22
N ASP A 8 -33.77 -13.61 21.39
CA ASP A 8 -32.68 -12.66 21.64
C ASP A 8 -31.36 -13.13 21.00
N ASN A 9 -31.01 -12.50 19.88
CA ASN A 9 -29.85 -12.82 19.04
C ASN A 9 -28.51 -12.38 19.67
N LYS A 10 -28.53 -11.62 20.78
CA LYS A 10 -27.32 -11.04 21.39
C LYS A 10 -26.44 -12.05 22.14
N GLU A 11 -27.02 -13.12 22.71
CA GLU A 11 -26.22 -14.14 23.42
C GLU A 11 -25.50 -15.11 22.47
N MET A 12 -26.08 -15.40 21.30
CA MET A 12 -25.48 -16.32 20.33
C MET A 12 -24.28 -15.70 19.61
N LEU A 13 -24.29 -14.38 19.40
CA LEU A 13 -23.17 -13.60 18.87
C LEU A 13 -21.98 -13.54 19.83
N LYS A 14 -22.21 -13.40 21.13
CA LYS A 14 -21.14 -13.44 22.16
C LYS A 14 -20.35 -14.76 22.16
N ARG A 15 -20.97 -15.88 21.77
CA ARG A 15 -20.33 -17.20 21.76
C ARG A 15 -19.38 -17.44 20.57
N LYS A 16 -19.58 -16.77 19.42
CA LYS A 16 -18.71 -16.96 18.24
C LYS A 16 -17.46 -16.08 18.24
N VAL A 17 -17.55 -14.86 18.79
CA VAL A 17 -16.39 -13.93 18.92
C VAL A 17 -15.30 -14.51 19.85
N ASN A 18 -15.70 -15.31 20.85
CA ASN A 18 -14.78 -15.89 21.83
C ASN A 18 -13.80 -16.97 21.33
N LYS A 19 -13.92 -17.43 20.07
CA LYS A 19 -12.99 -18.44 19.52
C LYS A 19 -11.71 -17.85 18.92
N TRP A 20 -11.68 -16.56 18.60
CA TRP A 20 -10.56 -15.88 17.94
C TRP A 20 -9.53 -15.29 18.91
N ALA A 21 -9.77 -15.36 20.22
CA ALA A 21 -8.88 -14.84 21.26
C ALA A 21 -7.85 -15.87 21.78
N ARG A 22 -7.28 -16.73 20.92
CA ARG A 22 -6.23 -17.68 21.36
C ARG A 22 -4.83 -17.12 21.07
N LYS A 23 -4.18 -16.69 22.17
CA LYS A 23 -2.85 -16.07 22.34
C LYS A 23 -2.70 -14.62 21.87
N ILE A 24 -3.54 -13.73 22.40
CA ILE A 24 -3.32 -12.28 22.33
C ILE A 24 -2.67 -11.81 23.63
N ASN A 25 -1.50 -11.17 23.54
CA ASN A 25 -0.77 -10.56 24.67
C ASN A 25 -1.72 -9.63 25.48
N PRO A 26 -1.76 -9.69 26.83
CA PRO A 26 -2.66 -8.88 27.66
C PRO A 26 -2.65 -7.38 27.35
N ALA A 27 -1.50 -6.81 26.98
CA ALA A 27 -1.39 -5.41 26.55
C ALA A 27 -2.20 -5.11 25.27
N ARG A 28 -2.22 -6.06 24.32
CA ARG A 28 -3.00 -5.94 23.08
C ARG A 28 -4.50 -6.05 23.36
N LYS A 29 -4.92 -6.90 24.31
CA LYS A 29 -6.32 -7.04 24.74
C LYS A 29 -6.84 -5.74 25.39
N LEU A 30 -6.02 -5.10 26.23
CA LEU A 30 -6.33 -3.80 26.82
C LEU A 30 -6.43 -2.70 25.76
N LYS A 31 -5.50 -2.66 24.80
CA LYS A 31 -5.52 -1.72 23.67
C LYS A 31 -6.79 -1.89 22.81
N LEU A 32 -7.15 -3.13 22.46
CA LEU A 32 -8.38 -3.46 21.72
C LEU A 32 -9.64 -3.05 22.49
N TRP A 33 -9.69 -3.31 23.80
CA TRP A 33 -10.80 -2.91 24.65
C TRP A 33 -10.94 -1.38 24.74
N LEU A 34 -9.84 -0.65 24.90
CA LEU A 34 -9.84 0.83 24.86
C LEU A 34 -10.32 1.34 23.49
N LYS A 35 -9.81 0.79 22.38
CA LYS A 35 -10.25 1.16 21.04
C LYS A 35 -11.75 0.93 20.81
N GLN A 36 -12.27 -0.22 21.25
CA GLN A 36 -13.71 -0.53 21.20
C GLN A 36 -14.54 0.46 22.03
N LYS A 37 -14.08 0.80 23.24
CA LYS A 37 -14.82 1.70 24.15
C LYS A 37 -14.87 3.15 23.67
N PHE A 38 -13.85 3.61 22.93
CA PHE A 38 -13.76 4.99 22.42
C PHE A 38 -14.19 5.14 20.95
N GLY A 39 -14.65 4.08 20.28
CA GLY A 39 -15.01 4.13 18.85
C GLY A 39 -13.79 4.38 17.94
N TRP A 40 -12.60 3.99 18.38
CA TRP A 40 -11.33 4.16 17.66
C TRP A 40 -10.86 2.90 16.94
N LEU A 41 -11.76 1.96 16.67
CA LEU A 41 -11.46 0.83 15.79
C LEU A 41 -11.29 1.39 14.37
N GLY A 42 -10.04 1.43 13.90
CA GLY A 42 -9.77 1.83 12.51
C GLY A 42 -10.39 0.84 11.54
N VAL A 43 -10.86 1.35 10.41
CA VAL A 43 -11.38 0.50 9.33
C VAL A 43 -10.18 -0.18 8.66
N PRO A 44 -10.17 -1.52 8.48
CA PRO A 44 -9.06 -2.16 7.82
C PRO A 44 -8.96 -1.69 6.37
N VAL A 45 -7.75 -1.34 5.95
CA VAL A 45 -7.41 -0.91 4.60
C VAL A 45 -6.27 -1.76 4.07
N ILE A 46 -6.35 -2.10 2.78
CA ILE A 46 -5.30 -2.75 2.03
C ILE A 46 -4.47 -1.66 1.34
N ILE A 47 -3.17 -1.65 1.59
CA ILE A 47 -2.22 -0.75 0.95
C ILE A 47 -1.36 -1.60 0.00
N PRO A 48 -1.71 -1.65 -1.30
CA PRO A 48 -0.85 -2.28 -2.29
C PRO A 48 0.37 -1.41 -2.54
N TYR A 49 1.57 -1.99 -2.50
CA TYR A 49 2.78 -1.27 -2.91
C TYR A 49 2.92 -1.32 -4.43
N SER A 50 4.06 -1.74 -4.96
CA SER A 50 4.19 -2.10 -6.37
C SER A 50 4.62 -3.56 -6.53
N GLY A 51 4.09 -4.23 -7.54
CA GLY A 51 4.60 -5.53 -7.98
C GLY A 51 5.54 -5.41 -9.17
N TYR A 52 6.28 -6.48 -9.44
CA TYR A 52 7.01 -6.64 -10.70
C TYR A 52 7.05 -8.10 -11.14
N GLY A 53 7.27 -8.34 -12.42
CA GLY A 53 7.31 -9.68 -12.98
C GLY A 53 7.70 -9.70 -14.44
N ASN A 54 7.64 -10.89 -15.01
CA ASN A 54 7.82 -11.14 -16.42
C ASN A 54 6.71 -12.08 -16.94
N HIS A 55 6.87 -12.54 -18.17
CA HIS A 55 5.95 -13.49 -18.81
C HIS A 55 5.88 -14.88 -18.15
N GLU A 56 6.77 -15.22 -17.22
CA GLU A 56 6.76 -16.50 -16.50
C GLU A 56 6.24 -16.37 -15.08
N LYS A 57 6.61 -15.30 -14.36
CA LYS A 57 6.29 -15.10 -12.95
C LYS A 57 6.10 -13.65 -12.57
N ALA A 58 5.30 -13.42 -11.55
CA ALA A 58 5.03 -12.08 -11.02
C ALA A 58 5.01 -12.08 -9.49
N PHE A 59 5.64 -11.08 -8.89
CA PHE A 59 5.76 -10.88 -7.46
C PHE A 59 5.03 -9.62 -7.04
N PHE A 60 4.26 -9.72 -5.96
CA PHE A 60 3.53 -8.59 -5.40
C PHE A 60 3.65 -8.55 -3.87
N ILE A 61 3.81 -7.35 -3.32
CA ILE A 61 3.86 -7.11 -1.88
C ILE A 61 2.88 -5.98 -1.53
N GLY A 62 2.24 -6.09 -0.39
CA GLY A 62 1.47 -5.00 0.21
C GLY A 62 1.27 -5.24 1.70
N CYS A 63 0.50 -4.37 2.35
CA CYS A 63 0.11 -4.56 3.74
C CYS A 63 -1.37 -4.34 3.99
N VAL A 64 -1.86 -4.93 5.08
CA VAL A 64 -3.16 -4.60 5.67
C VAL A 64 -2.92 -3.82 6.95
N SER A 65 -3.58 -2.66 7.07
CA SER A 65 -3.40 -1.73 8.19
C SER A 65 -4.74 -1.12 8.63
N GLU A 66 -4.79 -0.55 9.82
CA GLU A 66 -5.97 0.18 10.32
C GLU A 66 -5.97 1.64 9.82
N ASP A 67 -6.97 2.03 9.02
CA ASP A 67 -7.18 3.43 8.67
C ASP A 67 -7.79 4.20 9.84
N LYS A 68 -7.13 5.32 10.21
CA LYS A 68 -7.59 6.26 11.25
C LYS A 68 -8.30 7.49 10.67
N GLY A 69 -8.83 7.37 9.45
CA GLY A 69 -9.49 8.43 8.70
C GLY A 69 -8.46 9.30 7.99
N LEU A 70 -7.82 8.73 6.97
CA LEU A 70 -6.85 9.40 6.11
C LEU A 70 -7.55 10.07 4.92
N ALA A 71 -7.84 11.37 5.04
CA ALA A 71 -8.12 12.18 3.86
C ALA A 71 -6.85 12.27 2.99
N LYS A 72 -7.01 12.12 1.66
CA LYS A 72 -5.92 12.41 0.71
C LYS A 72 -5.56 13.91 0.84
N PRO A 73 -4.29 14.30 0.71
CA PRO A 73 -3.92 15.71 0.75
C PRO A 73 -4.56 16.44 -0.44
N GLU A 74 -5.54 17.31 -0.17
CA GLU A 74 -6.09 18.20 -1.20
C GLU A 74 -5.34 19.54 -1.18
N GLN A 75 -5.28 20.22 -2.35
CA GLN A 75 -4.58 21.50 -2.50
C GLN A 75 -5.16 22.62 -1.61
N THR A 76 -6.38 22.42 -1.11
CA THR A 76 -7.13 23.33 -0.23
C THR A 76 -6.84 23.10 1.26
N HIS A 77 -6.17 22.01 1.65
CA HIS A 77 -5.93 21.70 3.06
C HIS A 77 -4.89 22.64 3.68
N SER A 78 -5.20 23.08 4.90
CA SER A 78 -4.27 23.86 5.71
C SER A 78 -3.05 23.03 6.10
N LYS A 79 -1.93 23.71 6.38
CA LYS A 79 -0.68 23.08 6.82
C LYS A 79 -0.84 22.20 8.07
N TRP A 80 -1.84 22.48 8.90
CA TRP A 80 -2.13 21.73 10.13
C TRP A 80 -2.93 20.45 9.87
N GLU A 81 -3.86 20.48 8.90
CA GLU A 81 -4.62 19.28 8.48
C GLU A 81 -3.72 18.25 7.80
N ASN A 82 -2.80 18.71 6.93
CA ASN A 82 -1.78 17.84 6.33
C ASN A 82 -0.87 17.20 7.38
N PHE A 83 -0.57 17.91 8.48
CA PHE A 83 0.21 17.37 9.59
C PHE A 83 -0.55 16.33 10.42
N ILE A 84 -1.82 16.58 10.73
CA ILE A 84 -2.65 15.62 11.46
C ILE A 84 -2.83 14.36 10.62
N ALA A 85 -3.09 14.49 9.31
CA ALA A 85 -3.15 13.37 8.39
C ALA A 85 -1.83 12.57 8.41
N MET A 86 -0.69 13.26 8.36
CA MET A 86 0.64 12.64 8.47
C MET A 86 0.85 11.93 9.82
N ALA A 87 0.55 12.58 10.94
CA ALA A 87 0.69 11.99 12.27
C ALA A 87 -0.21 10.76 12.46
N LYS A 88 -1.41 10.76 11.87
CA LYS A 88 -2.29 9.59 11.83
C LYS A 88 -1.67 8.44 11.00
N ARG A 89 -1.03 8.73 9.86
CA ARG A 89 -0.28 7.73 9.05
C ARG A 89 0.83 7.06 9.86
N PHE A 90 1.56 7.83 10.68
CA PHE A 90 2.63 7.30 11.54
C PHE A 90 2.16 6.38 12.65
N THR A 91 0.86 6.33 12.96
CA THR A 91 0.32 5.55 14.09
C THR A 91 -0.64 4.44 13.66
N SER A 92 -0.82 4.22 12.36
CA SER A 92 -1.64 3.12 11.84
C SER A 92 -1.01 1.79 12.28
N ASP A 93 -1.81 0.93 12.91
CA ASP A 93 -1.36 -0.38 13.38
C ASP A 93 -1.53 -1.41 12.26
N GLU A 94 -0.48 -2.18 11.97
CA GLU A 94 -0.58 -3.24 10.96
C GLU A 94 -1.40 -4.44 11.48
N ILE A 95 -2.12 -5.11 10.57
CA ILE A 95 -3.07 -6.18 10.89
C ILE A 95 -2.52 -7.55 10.45
N PRO A 96 -1.91 -8.34 11.36
CA PRO A 96 -1.36 -9.65 11.04
C PRO A 96 -2.41 -10.77 11.05
N GLY A 97 -2.13 -11.87 10.35
CA GLY A 97 -2.91 -13.10 10.40
C GLY A 97 -4.24 -13.07 9.66
N VAL A 98 -4.45 -12.12 8.74
CA VAL A 98 -5.68 -12.00 7.94
C VAL A 98 -5.45 -12.46 6.50
N LYS A 99 -6.48 -13.01 5.87
CA LYS A 99 -6.44 -13.49 4.48
C LYS A 99 -6.75 -12.36 3.51
N VAL A 100 -5.85 -12.19 2.55
CA VAL A 100 -6.02 -11.30 1.39
C VAL A 100 -6.10 -12.16 0.15
N LYS A 101 -7.08 -11.90 -0.71
CA LYS A 101 -7.18 -12.47 -2.05
C LYS A 101 -6.63 -11.46 -3.06
N ALA A 102 -5.81 -11.92 -3.99
CA ALA A 102 -5.36 -11.16 -5.14
C ALA A 102 -5.93 -11.78 -6.42
N THR A 103 -6.46 -10.94 -7.31
CA THR A 103 -6.98 -11.35 -8.61
C THR A 103 -6.31 -10.54 -9.71
N MET A 104 -5.68 -11.22 -10.67
CA MET A 104 -4.99 -10.62 -11.81
C MET A 104 -5.00 -11.57 -13.00
N LEU A 105 -5.24 -11.05 -14.21
CA LEU A 105 -5.20 -11.81 -15.47
C LEU A 105 -6.02 -13.13 -15.41
N GLY A 106 -7.15 -13.11 -14.72
CA GLY A 106 -8.03 -14.28 -14.53
C GLY A 106 -7.56 -15.28 -13.47
N MET A 107 -6.36 -15.09 -12.90
CA MET A 107 -5.84 -15.91 -11.80
C MET A 107 -6.24 -15.33 -10.45
N GLU A 108 -6.44 -16.22 -9.47
CA GLU A 108 -6.69 -15.86 -8.07
C GLU A 108 -5.71 -16.57 -7.15
N GLN A 109 -5.22 -15.84 -6.14
CA GLN A 109 -4.40 -16.41 -5.07
C GLN A 109 -4.82 -15.81 -3.74
N VAL A 110 -4.70 -16.59 -2.66
CA VAL A 110 -4.95 -16.12 -1.29
C VAL A 110 -3.68 -16.25 -0.47
N SER A 111 -3.32 -15.19 0.23
CA SER A 111 -2.18 -15.16 1.16
C SER A 111 -2.62 -14.70 2.54
N LEU A 112 -1.98 -15.22 3.58
CA LEU A 112 -2.11 -14.72 4.94
C LEU A 112 -1.14 -13.56 5.16
N THR A 113 -1.55 -12.53 5.91
CA THR A 113 -0.62 -11.48 6.34
C THR A 113 0.30 -12.00 7.46
N GLY A 114 1.58 -11.64 7.36
CA GLY A 114 2.58 -11.92 8.38
C GLY A 114 2.49 -10.98 9.59
N HIS A 115 3.50 -11.04 10.47
CA HIS A 115 3.52 -10.32 11.75
C HIS A 115 3.43 -8.79 11.68
N LYS A 116 3.79 -8.18 10.54
CA LYS A 116 3.66 -6.74 10.25
C LYS A 116 2.50 -6.41 9.31
N GLY A 117 1.49 -7.26 9.22
CA GLY A 117 0.38 -7.09 8.26
C GLY A 117 0.78 -7.21 6.78
N ILE A 118 2.03 -7.57 6.48
CA ILE A 118 2.55 -7.72 5.11
C ILE A 118 2.01 -9.02 4.49
N PHE A 119 1.49 -8.93 3.27
CA PHE A 119 1.18 -10.09 2.41
C PHE A 119 2.13 -10.13 1.22
N ARG A 120 2.31 -11.31 0.64
CA ARG A 120 3.12 -11.54 -0.56
C ARG A 120 2.41 -12.49 -1.50
N PHE A 121 2.47 -12.23 -2.79
CA PHE A 121 1.97 -13.11 -3.83
C PHE A 121 3.08 -13.43 -4.83
N GLU A 122 3.06 -14.66 -5.34
CA GLU A 122 3.87 -15.12 -6.46
C GLU A 122 2.92 -15.82 -7.44
N PHE A 123 2.64 -15.17 -8.56
CA PHE A 123 1.88 -15.75 -9.66
C PHE A 123 2.85 -16.43 -10.63
N ASN A 124 2.49 -17.62 -11.10
CA ASN A 124 3.27 -18.37 -12.08
C ASN A 124 2.42 -18.59 -13.33
N PHE A 125 2.92 -18.11 -14.46
CA PHE A 125 2.24 -18.10 -15.76
C PHE A 125 2.72 -19.19 -16.70
N LYS A 126 3.77 -19.96 -16.35
CA LYS A 126 4.51 -20.83 -17.28
C LYS A 126 3.65 -21.84 -18.04
N ASN A 127 2.56 -22.31 -17.44
CA ASN A 127 1.64 -23.29 -18.02
C ASN A 127 0.23 -22.73 -18.24
N GLU A 128 0.06 -21.41 -18.11
CA GLU A 128 -1.22 -20.74 -18.22
C GLU A 128 -1.33 -20.06 -19.58
N ASN A 129 -2.52 -20.11 -20.19
CA ASN A 129 -2.79 -19.39 -21.43
C ASN A 129 -3.16 -17.93 -21.13
N ILE A 130 -2.15 -17.14 -20.74
CA ILE A 130 -2.31 -15.73 -20.34
C ILE A 130 -2.15 -14.83 -21.56
N SER A 131 -3.17 -14.03 -21.86
CA SER A 131 -3.05 -12.89 -22.77
C SER A 131 -2.51 -11.69 -21.99
N PHE A 132 -1.23 -11.36 -22.20
CA PHE A 132 -0.61 -10.21 -21.55
C PHE A 132 -0.96 -8.91 -22.27
N PRO A 133 -1.40 -7.86 -21.55
CA PRO A 133 -1.74 -6.56 -22.16
C PRO A 133 -0.53 -5.88 -22.81
N GLU A 134 -0.79 -4.89 -23.67
CA GLU A 134 0.25 -4.05 -24.28
C GLU A 134 0.90 -3.11 -23.26
N ASP A 135 0.11 -2.52 -22.36
CA ASP A 135 0.65 -1.76 -21.23
C ASP A 135 1.33 -2.72 -20.24
N PRO A 136 2.63 -2.54 -19.94
CA PRO A 136 3.31 -3.40 -18.98
C PRO A 136 2.79 -3.21 -17.54
N TRP A 137 2.07 -2.11 -17.25
CA TRP A 137 1.42 -1.92 -15.95
C TRP A 137 0.04 -2.58 -15.92
N VAL A 138 -0.07 -3.64 -15.13
CA VAL A 138 -1.30 -4.42 -14.97
C VAL A 138 -1.92 -4.16 -13.61
N ASN A 139 -3.24 -4.02 -13.57
CA ASN A 139 -3.97 -3.87 -12.31
C ASN A 139 -4.12 -5.22 -11.60
N VAL A 140 -3.91 -5.22 -10.29
CA VAL A 140 -4.18 -6.34 -9.39
C VAL A 140 -5.26 -5.92 -8.41
N LYS A 141 -6.35 -6.67 -8.36
CA LYS A 141 -7.43 -6.42 -7.38
C LYS A 141 -7.15 -7.20 -6.11
N PHE A 142 -7.28 -6.53 -4.97
CA PHE A 142 -7.13 -7.13 -3.65
C PHE A 142 -8.45 -7.05 -2.88
N GLU A 143 -8.76 -8.13 -2.16
CA GLU A 143 -9.93 -8.23 -1.30
C GLU A 143 -9.51 -8.81 0.06
N LEU A 144 -9.94 -8.18 1.14
CA LEU A 144 -9.75 -8.70 2.49
C LEU A 144 -10.89 -9.69 2.77
N LEU A 145 -10.53 -10.97 2.96
CA LEU A 145 -11.52 -12.03 3.14
C LEU A 145 -11.98 -12.18 4.60
N ASP A 146 -11.14 -11.80 5.55
CA ASP A 146 -11.44 -11.93 6.97
C ASP A 146 -12.11 -10.66 7.52
N GLN A 147 -13.08 -10.85 8.41
CA GLN A 147 -13.72 -9.78 9.16
C GLN A 147 -12.90 -9.47 10.42
N VAL A 148 -12.35 -8.26 10.46
CA VAL A 148 -11.49 -7.73 11.52
C VAL A 148 -12.28 -6.84 12.49
N SER A 149 -13.37 -6.20 12.04
CA SER A 149 -14.29 -5.44 12.89
C SER A 149 -15.77 -5.75 12.59
N GLU A 150 -16.65 -5.55 13.57
CA GLU A 150 -18.08 -5.86 13.45
C GLU A 150 -18.77 -5.00 12.38
N GLU A 151 -18.35 -3.75 12.22
CA GLU A 151 -18.87 -2.78 11.24
C GLU A 151 -18.02 -2.71 9.96
N GLN A 152 -17.10 -3.66 9.76
CA GLN A 152 -16.25 -3.68 8.56
C GLN A 152 -17.11 -3.84 7.31
N LEU A 153 -17.09 -2.81 6.47
CA LEU A 153 -17.53 -2.91 5.08
C LEU A 153 -16.52 -3.71 4.27
N LYS A 154 -16.92 -4.14 3.06
CA LYS A 154 -16.02 -4.82 2.13
C LYS A 154 -14.76 -3.97 1.91
N THR A 155 -13.59 -4.52 2.25
CA THR A 155 -12.30 -3.85 2.07
C THR A 155 -11.65 -4.37 0.80
N GLU A 156 -11.53 -3.48 -0.19
CA GLU A 156 -10.89 -3.76 -1.48
C GLU A 156 -9.85 -2.68 -1.80
N ALA A 157 -8.84 -3.06 -2.58
CA ALA A 157 -7.87 -2.12 -3.14
C ALA A 157 -7.45 -2.57 -4.54
N THR A 158 -6.95 -1.64 -5.34
CA THR A 158 -6.31 -1.94 -6.63
C THR A 158 -4.87 -1.49 -6.58
N GLY A 159 -3.95 -2.43 -6.78
CA GLY A 159 -2.53 -2.16 -6.96
C GLY A 159 -2.13 -2.28 -8.43
N LYS A 160 -0.89 -1.92 -8.74
CA LYS A 160 -0.29 -2.09 -10.06
C LYS A 160 0.97 -2.95 -10.00
N ILE A 161 1.14 -3.80 -11.00
CA ILE A 161 2.34 -4.62 -11.19
C ILE A 161 2.95 -4.33 -12.55
N LEU A 162 4.28 -4.23 -12.60
CA LEU A 162 5.01 -4.09 -13.84
C LEU A 162 5.39 -5.46 -14.40
N LEU A 163 4.82 -5.86 -15.53
CA LEU A 163 5.13 -7.12 -16.22
C LEU A 163 5.95 -6.85 -17.48
N LEU A 164 7.19 -7.32 -17.49
CA LEU A 164 8.13 -7.12 -18.60
C LEU A 164 8.24 -8.37 -19.46
N LYS A 165 8.01 -8.22 -20.76
CA LYS A 165 8.22 -9.25 -21.78
C LYS A 165 9.64 -9.15 -22.36
N PRO A 166 10.16 -10.23 -22.96
CA PRO A 166 11.41 -10.16 -23.69
C PRO A 166 11.33 -9.09 -24.78
N GLY A 167 12.27 -8.14 -24.76
CA GLY A 167 12.32 -7.03 -25.72
C GLY A 167 11.68 -5.72 -25.24
N ASP A 168 10.92 -5.70 -24.14
CA ASP A 168 10.25 -4.47 -23.64
C ASP A 168 11.24 -3.42 -23.12
N SER A 169 12.41 -3.87 -22.66
CA SER A 169 13.45 -3.00 -22.07
C SER A 169 14.85 -3.44 -22.47
N SER A 170 15.76 -2.47 -22.54
CA SER A 170 17.19 -2.71 -22.79
C SER A 170 17.98 -2.87 -21.51
N TYR A 171 17.54 -2.20 -20.44
CA TYR A 171 18.15 -2.26 -19.10
C TYR A 171 17.12 -1.84 -18.04
N GLY A 172 17.42 -2.15 -16.78
CA GLY A 172 16.68 -1.64 -15.63
C GLY A 172 17.46 -0.53 -14.91
N VAL A 173 16.74 0.41 -14.32
CA VAL A 173 17.29 1.50 -13.51
C VAL A 173 16.94 1.25 -12.05
N ILE A 174 17.92 1.24 -11.15
CA ILE A 174 17.68 1.17 -9.71
C ILE A 174 18.08 2.52 -9.12
N SER A 175 17.17 3.16 -8.39
CA SER A 175 17.39 4.45 -7.75
C SER A 175 17.03 4.40 -6.28
N ASP A 176 17.93 4.85 -5.42
CA ASP A 176 17.53 5.21 -4.07
C ASP A 176 16.60 6.44 -4.10
N ILE A 177 15.61 6.52 -3.21
CA ILE A 177 14.73 7.69 -3.08
C ILE A 177 15.27 8.64 -2.01
N ASP A 178 15.73 8.08 -0.89
CA ASP A 178 15.91 8.81 0.36
C ASP A 178 17.07 9.82 0.27
N ASP A 179 18.17 9.46 -0.40
CA ASP A 179 19.35 10.30 -0.56
C ASP A 179 19.58 10.84 -1.99
N THR A 180 18.77 10.44 -2.98
CA THR A 180 18.97 10.86 -4.39
C THR A 180 17.97 11.92 -4.85
N ILE A 181 16.72 11.88 -4.37
CA ILE A 181 15.65 12.78 -4.83
C ILE A 181 15.44 13.94 -3.83
N LEU A 182 15.89 13.77 -2.59
CA LEU A 182 15.71 14.69 -1.48
C LEU A 182 17.08 15.18 -0.98
N VAL A 183 17.40 16.48 -1.15
CA VAL A 183 18.67 17.07 -0.70
C VAL A 183 18.95 16.73 0.78
N SER A 184 20.02 15.97 1.03
CA SER A 184 20.34 15.37 2.33
C SER A 184 21.68 15.88 2.88
N HIS A 185 21.64 16.59 4.01
CA HIS A 185 22.79 16.83 4.89
C HIS A 185 22.36 16.86 6.39
N SER A 186 21.53 15.92 6.88
CA SER A 186 21.29 15.79 8.35
C SER A 186 20.67 14.47 8.83
N THR A 187 20.77 14.21 10.14
CA THR A 187 20.52 12.96 10.88
C THR A 187 19.07 12.67 11.34
N ASN A 188 18.07 13.52 11.05
CA ASN A 188 16.69 13.33 11.54
C ASN A 188 15.65 13.27 10.40
N PHE A 189 15.42 12.06 9.88
CA PHE A 189 14.50 11.74 8.78
C PHE A 189 13.05 12.22 9.00
N ILE A 190 12.51 12.05 10.21
CA ILE A 190 11.14 12.44 10.59
C ILE A 190 10.95 13.97 10.51
N GLN A 191 11.95 14.74 10.93
CA GLN A 191 11.90 16.20 10.90
C GLN A 191 11.97 16.74 9.45
N LYS A 192 12.58 15.98 8.53
CA LYS A 192 12.66 16.34 7.10
C LYS A 192 11.36 16.08 6.35
N ILE A 193 10.72 14.93 6.55
CA ILE A 193 9.37 14.65 6.01
C ILE A 193 8.37 15.69 6.50
N ARG A 194 8.45 16.03 7.80
CA ARG A 194 7.70 17.14 8.38
C ARG A 194 7.95 18.44 7.60
N LEU A 195 9.20 18.81 7.37
CA LEU A 195 9.53 20.02 6.61
C LEU A 195 9.02 19.98 5.16
N MET A 196 9.02 18.83 4.48
CA MET A 196 8.51 18.68 3.10
C MET A 196 6.99 18.85 2.99
N LEU A 197 6.25 18.27 3.92
CA LEU A 197 4.79 18.34 3.95
C LEU A 197 4.28 19.71 4.43
N PHE A 198 4.98 20.35 5.37
CA PHE A 198 4.62 21.67 5.89
C PHE A 198 5.12 22.83 5.01
N LYS A 199 6.29 22.69 4.38
CA LYS A 199 6.80 23.64 3.38
C LYS A 199 6.54 23.08 2.00
N ASN A 200 5.25 23.05 1.66
CA ASN A 200 4.70 23.03 0.31
C ASN A 200 5.53 22.21 -0.68
N ALA A 201 5.08 21.00 -1.02
CA ALA A 201 5.69 20.13 -2.04
C ALA A 201 5.89 20.80 -3.40
N TYR A 202 5.41 22.02 -3.61
CA TYR A 202 5.71 22.88 -4.76
C TYR A 202 7.04 23.66 -4.63
N THR A 203 7.47 24.01 -3.42
CA THR A 203 8.56 24.99 -3.16
C THR A 203 9.96 24.43 -3.00
N ARG A 204 10.12 23.12 -2.78
CA ARG A 204 11.44 22.45 -2.84
C ARG A 204 11.53 21.59 -4.08
N LEU A 205 11.97 22.17 -5.19
CA LEU A 205 12.22 21.45 -6.43
C LEU A 205 13.14 20.24 -6.13
N PRO A 206 12.86 19.02 -6.64
CA PRO A 206 13.93 18.05 -6.87
C PRO A 206 15.02 18.77 -7.69
N PHE A 207 16.31 18.45 -7.52
CA PHE A 207 17.40 19.11 -8.25
C PHE A 207 16.97 19.38 -9.70
N GLU A 208 17.13 20.63 -10.17
CA GLU A 208 16.70 20.99 -11.52
C GLU A 208 17.22 19.96 -12.53
N GLY A 209 16.31 19.39 -13.31
CA GLY A 209 16.65 18.36 -14.30
C GLY A 209 16.46 16.90 -13.86
N VAL A 210 16.26 16.56 -12.58
CA VAL A 210 16.11 15.15 -12.13
C VAL A 210 14.95 14.42 -12.81
N ALA A 211 13.78 15.05 -12.89
CA ALA A 211 12.65 14.45 -13.59
C ALA A 211 12.93 14.27 -15.10
N GLY A 212 13.72 15.18 -15.69
CA GLY A 212 14.19 15.06 -17.07
C GLY A 212 15.17 13.90 -17.25
N PHE A 213 16.10 13.75 -16.31
CA PHE A 213 17.07 12.66 -16.27
C PHE A 213 16.38 11.29 -16.16
N TYR A 214 15.47 11.10 -15.21
CA TYR A 214 14.72 9.84 -15.11
C TYR A 214 13.87 9.55 -16.34
N ARG A 215 13.23 10.57 -16.93
CA ARG A 215 12.51 10.38 -18.21
C ARG A 215 13.43 9.97 -19.34
N ALA A 216 14.64 10.52 -19.41
CA ALA A 216 15.63 10.12 -20.42
C ALA A 216 16.08 8.67 -20.21
N LEU A 217 16.36 8.28 -18.96
CA LEU A 217 16.71 6.89 -18.63
C LEU A 217 15.58 5.91 -18.95
N HIS A 218 14.34 6.25 -18.60
CA HIS A 218 13.16 5.45 -18.90
C HIS A 218 12.97 5.26 -20.42
N LYS A 219 13.12 6.34 -21.21
CA LYS A 219 13.00 6.31 -22.67
C LYS A 219 14.16 5.60 -23.38
N GLY A 220 15.30 5.50 -22.73
CA GLY A 220 16.52 4.95 -23.32
C GLY A 220 17.11 5.80 -24.44
N TYR A 221 18.22 5.33 -25.00
CA TYR A 221 18.97 6.05 -26.05
C TYR A 221 18.13 6.29 -27.31
N GLN A 222 17.33 5.31 -27.72
CA GLN A 222 16.49 5.40 -28.92
C GLN A 222 15.18 6.19 -28.70
N GLY A 223 14.87 6.57 -27.46
CA GLY A 223 13.70 7.39 -27.13
C GLY A 223 12.36 6.65 -27.10
N ASN A 224 12.34 5.36 -27.46
CA ASN A 224 11.16 4.51 -27.58
C ASN A 224 11.22 3.27 -26.67
N CYS A 225 12.23 3.14 -25.80
CA CYS A 225 12.28 2.06 -24.82
C CYS A 225 11.41 2.40 -23.60
N HIS A 226 10.95 1.37 -22.90
CA HIS A 226 10.24 1.49 -21.63
C HIS A 226 11.07 0.82 -20.52
N ASN A 227 12.26 1.37 -20.26
CA ASN A 227 13.17 0.80 -19.28
C ASN A 227 12.57 0.93 -17.88
N PRO A 228 12.40 -0.20 -17.14
CA PRO A 228 11.79 -0.18 -15.83
C PRO A 228 12.66 0.60 -14.84
N ILE A 229 12.01 1.36 -13.97
CA ILE A 229 12.67 2.00 -12.83
C ILE A 229 12.21 1.30 -11.56
N PHE A 230 13.18 0.91 -10.74
CA PHE A 230 12.99 0.37 -9.40
C PHE A 230 13.51 1.38 -8.41
N TYR A 231 12.59 1.95 -7.63
CA TYR A 231 12.92 2.85 -6.55
C TYR A 231 13.11 2.05 -5.26
N VAL A 232 14.20 2.32 -4.55
CA VAL A 232 14.55 1.68 -3.28
C VAL A 232 14.50 2.75 -2.20
N SER A 233 13.94 2.41 -1.05
CA SER A 233 13.92 3.29 0.11
C SER A 233 14.14 2.49 1.38
N SER A 234 14.86 3.09 2.32
CA SER A 234 15.05 2.60 3.68
C SER A 234 13.91 3.03 4.62
N SER A 235 12.95 3.79 4.10
CA SER A 235 11.79 4.30 4.82
C SER A 235 10.88 3.20 5.36
N GLN A 236 10.10 3.55 6.38
CA GLN A 236 9.02 2.71 6.84
C GLN A 236 7.91 2.63 5.77
N TRP A 237 7.25 1.47 5.68
CA TRP A 237 6.22 1.20 4.67
C TRP A 237 5.01 2.14 4.71
N ASN A 238 4.73 2.77 5.85
CA ASN A 238 3.67 3.77 6.01
C ASN A 238 3.94 5.08 5.25
N LEU A 239 5.13 5.24 4.66
CA LEU A 239 5.50 6.38 3.82
C LEU A 239 5.35 6.09 2.32
N PHE A 240 5.02 4.85 1.94
CA PHE A 240 4.89 4.45 0.54
C PHE A 240 3.99 5.41 -0.27
N ASP A 241 2.76 5.65 0.19
CA ASP A 241 1.81 6.53 -0.51
C ASP A 241 2.36 7.96 -0.67
N LEU A 242 3.11 8.46 0.32
CA LEU A 242 3.72 9.79 0.26
C LEU A 242 4.80 9.86 -0.82
N LEU A 243 5.63 8.82 -0.91
CA LEU A 243 6.69 8.75 -1.90
C LEU A 243 6.12 8.60 -3.31
N GLN A 244 5.02 7.84 -3.46
CA GLN A 244 4.28 7.73 -4.72
C GLN A 244 3.67 9.08 -5.12
N ASP A 245 2.93 9.74 -4.23
CA ASP A 245 2.37 11.08 -4.45
C ASP A 245 3.47 12.08 -4.85
N PHE A 246 4.64 12.01 -4.21
CA PHE A 246 5.78 12.86 -4.53
C PHE A 246 6.27 12.63 -5.97
N CYS A 247 6.47 11.38 -6.38
CA CYS A 247 6.89 11.07 -7.76
C CYS A 247 5.88 11.59 -8.79
N ASP A 248 4.59 11.42 -8.53
CA ASP A 248 3.51 11.85 -9.41
C ASP A 248 3.47 13.39 -9.54
N ILE A 249 3.47 14.11 -8.42
CA ILE A 249 3.49 15.58 -8.39
C ILE A 249 4.73 16.13 -9.12
N ARG A 250 5.87 15.43 -9.02
CA ARG A 250 7.13 15.84 -9.64
C ARG A 250 7.33 15.32 -11.06
N ARG A 251 6.36 14.58 -11.62
CA ARG A 251 6.44 13.98 -12.97
C ARG A 251 7.71 13.15 -13.16
N ILE A 252 8.12 12.47 -12.09
CA ILE A 252 9.12 11.42 -12.11
C ILE A 252 8.42 10.17 -12.70
N PRO A 253 9.03 9.42 -13.63
CA PRO A 253 8.36 8.27 -14.23
C PRO A 253 7.92 7.25 -13.17
N GLN A 254 6.75 6.66 -13.40
CA GLN A 254 6.24 5.58 -12.56
C GLN A 254 7.27 4.43 -12.52
N GLY A 255 7.50 3.89 -11.34
CA GLY A 255 8.44 2.78 -11.11
C GLY A 255 7.93 1.88 -9.99
N VAL A 256 8.59 0.73 -9.86
CA VAL A 256 8.34 -0.23 -8.80
C VAL A 256 8.98 0.31 -7.52
N MET A 257 8.23 0.32 -6.42
CA MET A 257 8.69 0.75 -5.09
C MET A 257 8.20 -0.24 -4.02
#